data_AF-A0AAE5CSY5-F1
#
_entry.id   AF-A0AAE5CSY5-F1
#
_cell.length_a   1.000
_cell.length_b   1.000
_cell.length_c   1.000
_cell.angle_alpha   90.00
_cell.angle_beta   90.00
_cell.angle_gamma   90.00
#
_symmetry.space_group_name_H-M   'P 1'
#
loop_
_entity.id
_entity.type
_entity.pdbx_description
1 polymer ?
#
loop_
_entity_poly.entity_id
_entity_poly.type
_entity_poly.pdbx_seq_one_letter_code
_entity_poly.pdbx_strand_id
1 'polypeptide(L)'
;MFVAISLVDLFAPKDQLTDMDFNRFLSHVEKGEIISITITDQKSATGAAIGTLKDGTKFKTVIPIDPELYQHLVASGVVVELRLPQEPSIWVSLLTNMLPALLMVGSFFYMMQQTQGGGKQVMQFGRSRAKLQTDSHQKVTFADVAGCDEAKEELQEIVDFLRYPKKYVEMGARIPKGVLLFGAPGTGKTYLAKAVAGEAGVPFLSISGSDFVEMFVGVGAARVRDLFEQAKKRAPAIVFIDEIDAVGRMRGAGMGGGHDEREQTLNQLLVEMDGFSVNQGIIVMAATNRPDILDPALLRPGRFDRQVVLDKPDLKARVEILKVHSRGKPLAKDVNLETLAKATPGFTPADLENVINEAALLAARHRKRRIGMQELEEAVQRVVAGPRKKSRLISPKEKRVIAFHEAGHALVANKLPNADPVHEVAIISRGGALGYTLQLPTEDRYLITKSEILDRVTSTLAGRAAEEIIFNEVSSGAANDLEVATRLVRRMIMEFGMSEKLGPLTFGRKEGQVFLGRDLARERDFSEEVAAAIDQEESAIIKQCYERAKQILSEHRDTLILIAETLLEKETLKAEELERLMAGKPLEDAEPEPVKSGQDVTPSHEVLEEGLPKEVQRPGRVTPVPEVQ
;
A
#
# COMPACT_ATOMS: atom_id res chain seq x y z
N MET A 1 -5.39 -41.49 -37.77
CA MET A 1 -4.56 -42.65 -38.16
C MET A 1 -3.08 -42.45 -37.79
N PHE A 2 -2.42 -41.34 -38.15
CA PHE A 2 -1.02 -41.10 -37.74
C PHE A 2 -0.82 -40.76 -36.24
N VAL A 3 -1.78 -40.11 -35.59
CA VAL A 3 -1.74 -39.93 -34.12
C VAL A 3 -1.88 -41.28 -33.39
N ALA A 4 -2.62 -42.24 -33.98
CA ALA A 4 -2.76 -43.59 -33.43
C ALA A 4 -1.47 -44.41 -33.63
N ILE A 5 -0.79 -44.29 -34.77
CA ILE A 5 0.50 -44.96 -35.03
C ILE A 5 1.60 -44.41 -34.11
N SER A 6 1.62 -43.10 -33.86
CA SER A 6 2.59 -42.48 -32.94
C SER A 6 2.32 -42.78 -31.46
N LEU A 7 1.08 -43.10 -31.09
CA LEU A 7 0.72 -43.60 -29.76
C LEU A 7 1.08 -45.09 -29.61
N VAL A 8 0.95 -45.90 -30.66
CA VAL A 8 1.32 -47.33 -30.63
C VAL A 8 2.84 -47.53 -30.49
N ASP A 9 3.69 -46.68 -31.09
CA ASP A 9 5.14 -46.69 -30.85
C ASP A 9 5.55 -46.31 -29.42
N LEU A 10 4.70 -45.56 -28.71
CA LEU A 10 4.91 -45.22 -27.30
C LEU A 10 4.58 -46.38 -26.35
N PHE A 11 3.74 -47.33 -26.81
CA PHE A 11 3.24 -48.48 -26.03
C PHE A 11 3.73 -49.84 -26.57
N ALA A 12 4.54 -49.87 -27.62
CA ALA A 12 5.17 -51.09 -28.11
C ALA A 12 6.24 -51.56 -27.08
N PRO A 13 6.19 -52.81 -26.60
CA PRO A 13 7.19 -53.33 -25.68
C PRO A 13 8.55 -53.34 -26.37
N LYS A 14 9.44 -52.43 -25.95
CA LYS A 14 10.85 -52.47 -26.35
C LYS A 14 11.49 -53.66 -25.64
N ASP A 15 11.99 -54.64 -26.39
CA ASP A 15 12.87 -55.68 -25.85
C ASP A 15 13.92 -55.00 -24.97
N GLN A 16 14.02 -55.38 -23.70
CA GLN A 16 15.00 -54.82 -22.77
C GLN A 16 16.41 -55.23 -23.22
N LEU A 17 17.03 -54.38 -24.03
CA LEU A 17 18.44 -54.49 -24.38
C LEU A 17 19.25 -53.86 -23.26
N THR A 18 20.04 -54.67 -22.57
CA THR A 18 20.95 -54.19 -21.53
C THR A 18 22.16 -53.53 -22.21
N ASP A 19 22.44 -52.27 -21.90
CA ASP A 19 23.66 -51.61 -22.39
C ASP A 19 24.88 -52.21 -21.70
N MET A 20 25.86 -52.64 -22.50
CA MET A 20 27.08 -53.29 -22.04
C MET A 20 28.30 -52.55 -22.56
N ASP A 21 29.21 -52.20 -21.65
CA ASP A 21 30.49 -51.58 -22.00
C ASP A 21 31.39 -52.53 -22.79
N PHE A 22 32.19 -51.97 -23.70
CA PHE A 22 33.05 -52.74 -24.61
C PHE A 22 34.03 -53.68 -23.88
N ASN A 23 34.66 -53.21 -22.80
CA ASN A 23 35.60 -54.05 -22.03
C ASN A 23 34.89 -55.23 -21.36
N ARG A 24 33.66 -55.02 -20.89
CA ARG A 24 32.84 -56.06 -20.26
C ARG A 24 32.38 -57.07 -21.32
N PHE A 25 32.01 -56.59 -22.49
CA PHE A 25 31.74 -57.44 -23.65
C PHE A 25 32.94 -58.33 -23.99
N LEU A 26 34.15 -57.77 -24.08
CA LEU A 26 35.36 -58.54 -24.38
C LEU A 26 35.63 -59.63 -23.31
N SER A 27 35.44 -59.33 -22.03
CA SER A 27 35.55 -60.33 -20.96
C SER A 27 34.53 -61.46 -21.09
N HIS A 28 33.31 -61.19 -21.54
CA HIS A 28 32.30 -62.23 -21.79
C HIS A 28 32.60 -63.05 -23.05
N VAL A 29 33.28 -62.47 -24.05
CA VAL A 29 33.82 -63.19 -25.22
C VAL A 29 34.90 -64.17 -24.79
N GLU A 30 35.89 -63.73 -23.99
CA GLU A 30 36.99 -64.58 -23.52
C GLU A 30 36.51 -65.74 -22.65
N LYS A 31 35.45 -65.54 -21.87
CA LYS A 31 34.80 -66.59 -21.07
C LYS A 31 33.90 -67.53 -21.88
N GLY A 32 33.68 -67.25 -23.17
CA GLY A 32 32.84 -68.06 -24.06
C GLY A 32 31.35 -68.02 -23.69
N GLU A 33 30.87 -66.90 -23.14
CA GLU A 33 29.50 -66.76 -22.62
C GLU A 33 28.52 -66.18 -23.64
N ILE A 34 28.99 -65.75 -24.82
CA ILE A 34 28.18 -65.14 -25.88
C ILE A 34 27.80 -66.20 -26.94
N ILE A 35 26.53 -66.27 -27.31
CA ILE A 35 26.03 -67.22 -28.32
C ILE A 35 26.13 -66.60 -29.72
N SER A 36 25.55 -65.41 -29.87
CA SER A 36 25.48 -64.72 -31.16
C SER A 36 25.59 -63.22 -30.98
N ILE A 37 26.12 -62.57 -32.01
CA ILE A 37 26.21 -61.13 -32.09
C ILE A 37 25.82 -60.66 -33.50
N THR A 38 24.91 -59.71 -33.56
CA THR A 38 24.52 -59.01 -34.79
C THR A 38 25.15 -57.63 -34.77
N ILE A 39 26.05 -57.39 -35.71
CA ILE A 39 26.76 -56.13 -35.86
C ILE A 39 26.06 -55.33 -36.96
N THR A 40 25.56 -54.16 -36.60
CA THR A 40 25.01 -53.19 -37.54
C THR A 40 26.08 -52.17 -37.86
N ASP A 41 26.61 -52.25 -39.07
CA ASP A 41 27.62 -51.32 -39.54
C ASP A 41 27.00 -49.93 -39.69
N GLN A 42 27.58 -48.94 -39.04
CA GLN A 42 27.24 -47.54 -39.26
C GLN A 42 28.44 -46.93 -39.97
N LYS A 43 28.23 -46.00 -40.91
CA LYS A 43 29.24 -45.39 -41.80
C LYS A 43 30.37 -44.60 -41.07
N SER A 44 30.74 -44.96 -39.84
CA SER A 44 31.69 -44.33 -38.92
C SER A 44 32.58 -45.41 -38.28
N ALA A 45 33.69 -45.03 -37.64
CA ALA A 45 34.72 -45.96 -37.13
C ALA A 45 34.26 -46.94 -36.02
N THR A 46 33.01 -46.85 -35.58
CA THR A 46 32.39 -47.71 -34.56
C THR A 46 31.05 -48.24 -35.06
N GLY A 47 30.79 -49.52 -34.79
CA GLY A 47 29.54 -50.20 -35.11
C GLY A 47 28.71 -50.46 -33.87
N ALA A 48 27.38 -50.48 -34.02
CA ALA A 48 26.49 -50.90 -32.94
C ALA A 48 26.26 -52.42 -33.03
N ALA A 49 26.55 -53.14 -31.94
CA ALA A 49 26.37 -54.58 -31.88
C ALA A 49 25.30 -54.96 -30.87
N ILE A 50 24.43 -55.90 -31.24
CA ILE A 50 23.41 -56.48 -30.36
C ILE A 50 23.71 -57.97 -30.26
N GLY A 51 23.94 -58.48 -29.06
CA GLY A 51 24.26 -59.89 -28.85
C GLY A 51 23.37 -60.56 -27.82
N THR A 52 23.43 -61.89 -27.78
CA THR A 52 22.72 -62.71 -26.80
C THR A 52 23.71 -63.58 -26.04
N LEU A 53 23.66 -63.51 -24.71
CA LEU A 53 24.45 -64.35 -23.80
C LEU A 53 23.83 -65.75 -23.68
N LYS A 54 24.60 -66.72 -23.16
CA LYS A 54 24.14 -68.10 -22.90
C LYS A 54 22.98 -68.20 -21.92
N ASP A 55 22.80 -67.20 -21.07
CA ASP A 55 21.69 -67.09 -20.13
C ASP A 55 20.40 -66.54 -20.77
N GLY A 56 20.43 -66.20 -22.06
CA GLY A 56 19.30 -65.64 -22.82
C GLY A 56 19.20 -64.12 -22.78
N THR A 57 20.08 -63.43 -22.05
CA THR A 57 20.06 -61.97 -21.94
C THR A 57 20.53 -61.32 -23.24
N LYS A 58 19.72 -60.41 -23.79
CA LYS A 58 20.10 -59.59 -24.94
C LYS A 58 20.79 -58.32 -24.47
N PHE A 59 21.93 -57.99 -25.07
CA PHE A 59 22.70 -56.80 -24.75
C PHE A 59 22.97 -55.98 -26.01
N LYS A 60 23.22 -54.68 -25.80
CA LYS A 60 23.68 -53.76 -26.84
C LYS A 60 25.02 -53.19 -26.41
N THR A 61 25.99 -53.17 -27.32
CA THR A 61 27.31 -52.58 -27.08
C THR A 61 27.78 -51.83 -28.32
N VAL A 62 28.79 -51.00 -28.15
CA VAL A 62 29.47 -50.31 -29.25
C VAL A 62 30.84 -50.96 -29.42
N ILE A 63 31.11 -51.46 -30.62
CA ILE A 63 32.37 -52.11 -30.95
C ILE A 63 33.17 -51.28 -31.96
N PRO A 64 34.50 -51.23 -31.86
CA PRO A 64 35.33 -50.72 -32.94
C PRO A 64 35.25 -51.69 -34.11
N ILE A 65 35.22 -51.14 -35.33
CA ILE A 65 35.24 -51.96 -36.55
C ILE A 65 36.71 -52.33 -36.82
N ASP A 66 37.18 -53.37 -36.16
CA ASP A 66 38.56 -53.87 -36.25
C ASP A 66 38.58 -55.34 -36.72
N PRO A 67 39.24 -55.68 -37.85
CA PRO A 67 39.39 -57.04 -38.34
C PRO A 67 39.91 -58.04 -37.30
N GLU A 68 40.78 -57.64 -36.36
CA GLU A 68 41.32 -58.53 -35.33
C GLU A 68 40.24 -58.98 -34.34
N LEU A 69 39.31 -58.08 -34.00
CA LEU A 69 38.19 -58.38 -33.10
C LEU A 69 37.22 -59.38 -33.74
N TYR A 70 36.96 -59.26 -35.05
CA TYR A 70 36.12 -60.23 -35.77
C TYR A 70 36.75 -61.63 -35.77
N GLN A 71 38.06 -61.73 -35.99
CA GLN A 71 38.78 -63.00 -35.93
C GLN A 71 38.72 -63.61 -34.53
N HIS A 72 38.86 -62.79 -33.49
CA HIS A 72 38.77 -63.23 -32.08
C HIS A 72 37.37 -63.75 -31.72
N LEU A 73 36.31 -63.10 -32.21
CA LEU A 73 34.92 -63.55 -31.98
C LEU A 73 34.61 -64.89 -32.65
N VAL A 74 35.10 -65.08 -33.88
CA VAL A 74 34.94 -66.35 -34.62
C VAL A 74 35.77 -67.48 -33.97
N ALA A 75 37.00 -67.19 -33.54
CA ALA A 75 37.87 -68.17 -32.86
C ALA A 75 37.27 -68.64 -31.52
N SER A 76 36.54 -67.78 -30.81
CA SER A 76 35.82 -68.10 -29.57
C SER A 76 34.46 -68.78 -29.81
N GLY A 77 34.10 -69.12 -31.07
CA GLY A 77 32.91 -69.89 -31.41
C GLY A 77 31.59 -69.10 -31.44
N VAL A 78 31.65 -67.77 -31.49
CA VAL A 78 30.45 -66.89 -31.51
C VAL A 78 29.92 -66.77 -32.94
N VAL A 79 28.60 -66.87 -33.13
CA VAL A 79 27.96 -66.65 -34.45
C VAL A 79 27.82 -65.14 -34.70
N VAL A 80 28.50 -64.63 -35.74
CA VAL A 80 28.51 -63.21 -36.11
C VAL A 80 27.63 -62.97 -37.35
N GLU A 81 26.58 -62.16 -37.22
CA GLU A 81 25.75 -61.67 -38.34
C GLU A 81 26.02 -60.18 -38.61
N LEU A 82 26.27 -59.79 -39.86
CA LEU A 82 26.44 -58.39 -40.26
C LEU A 82 25.19 -57.87 -40.99
N ARG A 83 24.65 -56.72 -40.55
CA ARG A 83 23.50 -56.05 -41.17
C ARG A 83 23.82 -54.60 -41.54
N LEU A 84 23.30 -54.15 -42.69
CA LEU A 84 23.37 -52.75 -43.13
C LEU A 84 22.22 -51.94 -42.48
N PRO A 85 22.41 -50.64 -42.19
CA PRO A 85 21.39 -49.82 -41.54
C PRO A 85 20.24 -49.55 -42.52
N GLN A 86 19.00 -49.73 -42.06
CA GLN A 86 17.81 -49.47 -42.88
C GLN A 86 17.57 -47.96 -42.98
N GLU A 87 17.56 -47.43 -44.21
CA GLU A 87 17.18 -46.03 -44.44
C GLU A 87 15.66 -45.85 -44.28
N PRO A 88 15.21 -44.77 -43.61
CA PRO A 88 13.77 -44.53 -43.43
C PRO A 88 13.08 -44.31 -44.78
N SER A 89 11.86 -44.84 -44.91
CA SER A 89 11.04 -44.70 -46.12
C SER A 89 10.83 -43.23 -46.50
N ILE A 90 11.10 -42.91 -47.78
CA ILE A 90 11.02 -41.55 -48.34
C ILE A 90 9.64 -40.91 -48.09
N TRP A 91 8.57 -41.71 -48.11
CA TRP A 91 7.21 -41.24 -47.84
C TRP A 91 6.98 -40.77 -46.41
N VAL A 92 7.65 -41.39 -45.43
CA VAL A 92 7.57 -40.99 -44.03
C VAL A 92 8.31 -39.66 -43.83
N SER A 93 9.45 -39.46 -44.49
CA SER A 93 10.19 -38.20 -44.45
C SER A 93 9.42 -37.04 -45.08
N LEU A 94 8.77 -37.26 -46.22
CA LEU A 94 7.98 -36.23 -46.92
C LEU A 94 6.79 -35.76 -46.07
N LEU A 95 6.05 -36.69 -45.46
CA LEU A 95 4.85 -36.39 -44.70
C LEU A 95 5.17 -35.69 -43.36
N THR A 96 6.28 -36.08 -42.72
CA THR A 96 6.75 -35.48 -41.45
C THR A 96 7.19 -34.02 -41.64
N ASN A 97 7.77 -33.67 -42.79
CA ASN A 97 8.21 -32.30 -43.08
C ASN A 97 7.09 -31.42 -43.67
N MET A 98 6.10 -31.99 -44.36
CA MET A 98 5.01 -31.22 -44.98
C MET A 98 3.89 -30.86 -44.00
N LEU A 99 3.62 -31.69 -42.99
CA LEU A 99 2.54 -31.45 -42.02
C LEU A 99 2.76 -30.17 -41.18
N PRO A 100 3.96 -29.88 -40.63
CA PRO A 100 4.22 -28.63 -39.92
C PRO A 100 4.11 -27.40 -40.83
N ALA A 101 4.55 -27.50 -42.08
CA ALA A 101 4.47 -26.41 -43.05
C ALA A 101 3.01 -26.08 -43.40
N LEU A 102 2.16 -27.09 -43.61
CA LEU A 102 0.73 -26.90 -43.86
C LEU A 102 -0.01 -26.31 -42.65
N LEU A 103 0.32 -26.75 -41.43
CA LEU A 103 -0.23 -26.15 -40.21
C LEU A 103 0.18 -24.69 -40.03
N MET A 104 1.41 -24.34 -40.40
CA MET A 104 1.92 -22.97 -40.33
C MET A 104 1.22 -22.07 -41.35
N VAL A 105 1.01 -22.53 -42.58
CA VAL A 105 0.25 -21.79 -43.61
C VAL A 105 -1.22 -21.66 -43.23
N GLY A 106 -1.82 -22.72 -42.68
CA GLY A 106 -3.21 -22.70 -42.19
C GLY A 106 -3.41 -21.75 -41.00
N SER A 107 -2.49 -21.74 -40.03
CA SER A 107 -2.56 -20.81 -38.90
C SER A 107 -2.32 -19.36 -39.34
N PHE A 108 -1.45 -19.14 -40.32
CA PHE A 108 -1.22 -17.82 -40.91
C PHE A 108 -2.50 -17.28 -41.60
N PHE A 109 -3.20 -18.12 -42.37
CA PHE A 109 -4.47 -17.72 -42.97
C PHE A 109 -5.58 -17.48 -41.94
N TYR A 110 -5.65 -18.31 -40.89
CA TYR A 110 -6.58 -18.13 -39.77
C TYR A 110 -6.33 -16.82 -39.01
N MET A 111 -5.06 -16.49 -38.75
CA MET A 111 -4.66 -15.22 -38.12
C MET A 111 -4.97 -14.01 -38.99
N MET A 112 -4.79 -14.12 -40.31
CA MET A 112 -5.10 -13.04 -41.26
C MET A 112 -6.61 -12.80 -41.38
N GLN A 113 -7.43 -13.84 -41.22
CA GLN A 113 -8.88 -13.74 -41.18
C GLN A 113 -9.39 -13.09 -39.88
N GLN A 114 -8.65 -13.24 -38.76
CA GLN A 114 -8.94 -12.55 -37.50
C GLN A 114 -8.57 -11.04 -37.53
N THR A 115 -7.57 -10.64 -38.33
CA THR A 115 -7.11 -9.24 -38.38
C THR A 115 -8.00 -8.32 -39.23
N GLN A 116 -8.75 -8.85 -40.21
CA GLN A 116 -9.74 -8.05 -40.97
C GLN A 116 -10.97 -7.60 -40.15
N GLY A 117 -11.17 -8.12 -38.93
CA GLY A 117 -12.14 -7.60 -37.96
C GLY A 117 -11.56 -6.61 -36.94
N GLY A 118 -10.26 -6.32 -36.99
CA GLY A 118 -9.49 -5.65 -35.93
C GLY A 118 -9.58 -4.11 -35.86
N GLY A 119 -10.18 -3.44 -36.84
CA GLY A 119 -10.31 -1.98 -36.85
C GLY A 119 -11.10 -1.40 -35.66
N LYS A 120 -11.94 -2.22 -35.02
CA LYS A 120 -12.74 -1.83 -33.85
C LYS A 120 -11.94 -1.81 -32.54
N GLN A 121 -10.85 -2.57 -32.43
CA GLN A 121 -10.00 -2.57 -31.23
C GLN A 121 -8.99 -1.41 -31.22
N VAL A 122 -8.42 -1.04 -32.38
CA VAL A 122 -7.47 0.11 -32.46
C VAL A 122 -8.14 1.44 -32.12
N MET A 123 -9.42 1.61 -32.49
CA MET A 123 -10.23 2.80 -32.13
C MET A 123 -10.62 2.87 -30.65
N GLN A 124 -10.50 1.78 -29.89
CA GLN A 124 -10.86 1.76 -28.46
C GLN A 124 -9.71 2.23 -27.55
N PHE A 125 -8.47 2.27 -28.03
CA PHE A 125 -7.30 2.72 -27.26
C PHE A 125 -7.32 4.22 -26.92
N GLY A 126 -7.94 5.05 -27.77
CA GLY A 126 -8.01 6.50 -27.61
C GLY A 126 -9.23 7.01 -26.84
N ARG A 127 -10.20 6.15 -26.47
CA ARG A 127 -11.38 6.57 -25.70
C ARG A 127 -11.02 6.79 -24.24
N SER A 128 -11.56 7.86 -23.65
CA SER A 128 -11.44 8.14 -22.23
C SER A 128 -12.13 7.04 -21.41
N ARG A 129 -11.42 6.53 -20.40
CA ARG A 129 -11.97 5.59 -19.41
C ARG A 129 -12.67 6.28 -18.24
N ALA A 130 -12.96 7.58 -18.37
CA ALA A 130 -13.59 8.37 -17.31
C ALA A 130 -14.85 7.68 -16.77
N LYS A 131 -14.89 7.49 -15.45
CA LYS A 131 -16.04 6.90 -14.78
C LYS A 131 -17.15 7.92 -14.77
N LEU A 132 -18.26 7.57 -15.42
CA LEU A 132 -19.46 8.38 -15.43
C LEU A 132 -20.31 8.01 -14.22
N GLN A 133 -20.43 8.94 -13.28
CA GLN A 133 -21.50 8.91 -12.30
C GLN A 133 -22.70 9.64 -12.89
N THR A 134 -23.49 8.93 -13.70
CA THR A 134 -24.85 9.34 -14.06
C THR A 134 -25.83 8.69 -13.08
N ASP A 135 -26.44 9.52 -12.24
CA ASP A 135 -27.65 9.24 -11.46
C ASP A 135 -27.76 7.83 -10.82
N SER A 136 -26.89 7.50 -9.85
CA SER A 136 -27.16 6.36 -8.95
C SER A 136 -26.95 6.69 -7.46
N HIS A 137 -28.10 6.83 -6.80
CA HIS A 137 -28.49 6.61 -5.40
C HIS A 137 -27.75 7.19 -4.18
N GLN A 138 -26.55 7.76 -4.27
CA GLN A 138 -26.02 8.59 -3.18
C GLN A 138 -25.32 9.83 -3.73
N LYS A 139 -26.08 10.93 -3.83
CA LYS A 139 -25.53 12.25 -4.10
C LYS A 139 -24.80 12.71 -2.84
N VAL A 140 -23.48 12.62 -2.84
CA VAL A 140 -22.65 13.26 -1.81
C VAL A 140 -22.87 14.76 -1.93
N THR A 141 -23.18 15.43 -0.82
CA THR A 141 -23.40 16.88 -0.76
C THR A 141 -22.45 17.52 0.26
N PHE A 142 -22.45 18.84 0.39
CA PHE A 142 -21.64 19.50 1.42
C PHE A 142 -22.03 19.08 2.85
N ALA A 143 -23.25 18.58 3.08
CA ALA A 143 -23.67 18.04 4.38
C ALA A 143 -22.99 16.71 4.76
N ASP A 144 -22.40 16.03 3.78
CA ASP A 144 -21.63 14.79 3.98
C ASP A 144 -20.13 15.06 4.12
N VAL A 145 -19.68 16.29 3.87
CA VAL A 145 -18.30 16.73 4.10
C VAL A 145 -18.28 17.51 5.41
N ALA A 146 -17.56 17.02 6.41
CA ALA A 146 -17.39 17.74 7.67
C ALA A 146 -16.07 18.53 7.67
N GLY A 147 -16.05 19.70 8.33
CA GLY A 147 -14.92 20.63 8.31
C GLY A 147 -14.65 21.27 6.95
N CYS A 148 -13.44 21.86 6.80
CA CYS A 148 -12.99 22.59 5.61
C CYS A 148 -13.97 23.69 5.19
N ASP A 149 -14.45 24.48 6.15
CA ASP A 149 -15.51 25.46 5.93
C ASP A 149 -15.07 26.57 4.97
N GLU A 150 -13.79 26.97 5.02
CA GLU A 150 -13.20 27.93 4.10
C GLU A 150 -13.21 27.38 2.66
N ALA A 151 -12.80 26.13 2.49
CA ALA A 151 -12.79 25.49 1.17
C ALA A 151 -14.22 25.31 0.62
N LYS A 152 -15.20 25.02 1.48
CA LYS A 152 -16.61 24.95 1.07
C LYS A 152 -17.16 26.32 0.67
N GLU A 153 -16.82 27.38 1.40
CA GLU A 153 -17.24 28.74 1.08
C GLU A 153 -16.68 29.17 -0.28
N GLU A 154 -15.39 28.93 -0.54
CA GLU A 154 -14.79 29.21 -1.85
C GLU A 154 -15.44 28.40 -2.98
N LEU A 155 -15.79 27.14 -2.72
CA LEU A 155 -16.43 26.27 -3.71
C LEU A 155 -17.94 26.55 -3.85
N GLN A 156 -18.57 27.24 -2.89
CA GLN A 156 -19.98 27.63 -2.99
C GLN A 156 -20.20 28.59 -4.16
N GLU A 157 -19.25 29.47 -4.45
CA GLU A 157 -19.30 30.34 -5.64
C GLU A 157 -19.37 29.52 -6.94
N ILE A 158 -18.61 28.42 -7.00
CA ILE A 158 -18.56 27.49 -8.13
C ILE A 158 -19.90 26.77 -8.28
N VAL A 159 -20.48 26.32 -7.17
CA VAL A 159 -21.82 25.71 -7.12
C VAL A 159 -22.90 26.69 -7.61
N ASP A 160 -22.89 27.91 -7.09
CA ASP A 160 -23.88 28.95 -7.43
C ASP A 160 -23.81 29.31 -8.91
N PHE A 161 -22.61 29.35 -9.48
CA PHE A 161 -22.43 29.55 -10.91
C PHE A 161 -23.02 28.40 -11.74
N LEU A 162 -22.75 27.14 -11.36
CA LEU A 162 -23.29 25.98 -12.08
C LEU A 162 -24.82 25.92 -12.02
N ARG A 163 -25.42 26.35 -10.89
CA ARG A 163 -26.88 26.44 -10.73
C ARG A 163 -27.49 27.64 -11.48
N TYR A 164 -26.81 28.80 -11.47
CA TYR A 164 -27.34 30.07 -11.98
C TYR A 164 -26.36 30.81 -12.92
N PRO A 165 -25.93 30.21 -14.05
CA PRO A 165 -24.86 30.77 -14.87
C PRO A 165 -25.22 32.13 -15.50
N LYS A 166 -26.49 32.36 -15.84
CA LYS A 166 -26.96 33.61 -16.46
C LYS A 166 -26.70 34.84 -15.60
N LYS A 167 -26.89 34.72 -14.28
CA LYS A 167 -26.69 35.81 -13.31
C LYS A 167 -25.26 36.37 -13.37
N TYR A 168 -24.26 35.49 -13.51
CA TYR A 168 -22.85 35.88 -13.54
C TYR A 168 -22.43 36.44 -14.91
N VAL A 169 -22.96 35.86 -15.99
CA VAL A 169 -22.70 36.32 -17.36
C VAL A 169 -23.27 37.73 -17.59
N GLU A 170 -24.48 38.02 -17.10
CA GLU A 170 -25.10 39.35 -17.21
C GLU A 170 -24.32 40.43 -16.45
N MET A 171 -23.66 40.06 -15.35
CA MET A 171 -22.81 40.95 -14.56
C MET A 171 -21.41 41.13 -15.16
N GLY A 172 -21.07 40.43 -16.25
CA GLY A 172 -19.74 40.48 -16.86
C GLY A 172 -18.64 39.81 -16.03
N ALA A 173 -19.01 38.98 -15.05
CA ALA A 173 -18.04 38.26 -14.22
C ALA A 173 -17.33 37.19 -15.05
N ARG A 174 -15.99 37.12 -14.93
CA ARG A 174 -15.21 36.05 -15.54
C ARG A 174 -15.23 34.83 -14.63
N ILE A 175 -15.74 33.72 -15.17
CA ILE A 175 -15.87 32.47 -14.44
C ILE A 175 -14.52 31.75 -14.44
N PRO A 176 -14.08 31.21 -13.28
CA PRO A 176 -12.89 30.40 -13.23
C PRO A 176 -13.08 29.14 -14.07
N LYS A 177 -12.16 28.90 -15.00
CA LYS A 177 -12.21 27.73 -15.88
C LYS A 177 -11.79 26.46 -15.14
N GLY A 178 -10.95 26.62 -14.12
CA GLY A 178 -10.44 25.49 -13.38
C GLY A 178 -10.11 25.78 -11.92
N VAL A 179 -10.35 24.76 -11.09
CA VAL A 179 -10.10 24.80 -9.66
C VAL A 179 -9.09 23.71 -9.32
N LEU A 180 -7.95 24.09 -8.73
CA LEU A 180 -6.97 23.16 -8.22
C LEU A 180 -7.17 22.98 -6.70
N LEU A 181 -7.51 21.77 -6.30
CA LEU A 181 -7.56 21.34 -4.91
C LEU A 181 -6.18 20.76 -4.53
N PHE A 182 -5.53 21.31 -3.52
CA PHE A 182 -4.29 20.73 -3.02
C PHE A 182 -4.23 20.64 -1.51
N GLY A 183 -3.46 19.67 -1.01
CA GLY A 183 -3.35 19.40 0.41
C GLY A 183 -2.79 18.00 0.65
N ALA A 184 -2.60 17.62 1.90
CA ALA A 184 -2.10 16.29 2.26
C ALA A 184 -2.99 15.15 1.69
N PRO A 185 -2.44 13.95 1.43
CA PRO A 185 -3.26 12.80 1.04
C PRO A 185 -4.31 12.52 2.13
N GLY A 186 -5.51 12.08 1.73
CA GLY A 186 -6.57 11.75 2.68
C GLY A 186 -7.40 12.94 3.21
N THR A 187 -7.13 14.18 2.80
CA THR A 187 -7.92 15.39 3.19
C THR A 187 -9.30 15.50 2.53
N GLY A 188 -9.72 14.49 1.76
CA GLY A 188 -11.06 14.48 1.17
C GLY A 188 -11.20 15.29 -0.12
N LYS A 189 -10.11 15.64 -0.83
CA LYS A 189 -10.13 16.39 -2.11
C LYS A 189 -11.15 15.83 -3.13
N THR A 190 -11.08 14.53 -3.39
CA THR A 190 -12.00 13.82 -4.31
C THR A 190 -13.44 13.79 -3.77
N TYR A 191 -13.60 13.74 -2.45
CA TYR A 191 -14.92 13.74 -1.79
C TYR A 191 -15.58 15.12 -1.87
N LEU A 192 -14.80 16.19 -1.66
CA LEU A 192 -15.23 17.57 -1.80
C LEU A 192 -15.61 17.90 -3.24
N ALA A 193 -14.82 17.47 -4.24
CA ALA A 193 -15.17 17.68 -5.65
C ALA A 193 -16.50 16.99 -6.04
N LYS A 194 -16.75 15.78 -5.51
CA LYS A 194 -18.04 15.11 -5.67
C LYS A 194 -19.18 15.87 -4.99
N ALA A 195 -18.93 16.42 -3.81
CA ALA A 195 -19.90 17.24 -3.09
C ALA A 195 -20.29 18.51 -3.86
N VAL A 196 -19.33 19.18 -4.51
CA VAL A 196 -19.61 20.32 -5.40
C VAL A 196 -20.54 19.93 -6.53
N ALA A 197 -20.30 18.78 -7.19
CA ALA A 197 -21.16 18.30 -8.27
C ALA A 197 -22.57 17.92 -7.77
N GLY A 198 -22.64 17.26 -6.60
CA GLY A 198 -23.89 16.86 -5.96
C GLY A 198 -24.73 18.06 -5.52
N GLU A 199 -24.08 19.09 -4.97
CA GLU A 199 -24.72 20.35 -4.60
C GLU A 199 -25.17 21.09 -5.87
N ALA A 200 -24.33 21.24 -6.88
CA ALA A 200 -24.71 21.89 -8.14
C ALA A 200 -25.78 21.11 -8.93
N GLY A 201 -25.93 19.80 -8.68
CA GLY A 201 -26.86 18.93 -9.39
C GLY A 201 -26.43 18.64 -10.83
N VAL A 202 -25.12 18.67 -11.12
CA VAL A 202 -24.55 18.50 -12.46
C VAL A 202 -23.80 17.17 -12.61
N PRO A 203 -23.63 16.63 -13.83
CA PRO A 203 -22.82 15.43 -14.06
C PRO A 203 -21.36 15.60 -13.60
N PHE A 204 -20.82 14.54 -13.01
CA PHE A 204 -19.44 14.45 -12.54
C PHE A 204 -18.67 13.43 -13.38
N LEU A 205 -17.71 13.91 -14.18
CA LEU A 205 -16.80 13.07 -14.96
C LEU A 205 -15.46 12.98 -14.23
N SER A 206 -15.09 11.80 -13.76
CA SER A 206 -13.83 11.60 -13.02
C SER A 206 -12.86 10.70 -13.77
N ILE A 207 -11.60 11.12 -13.80
CA ILE A 207 -10.46 10.38 -14.36
C ILE A 207 -9.23 10.56 -13.47
N SER A 208 -8.35 9.56 -13.41
CA SER A 208 -7.07 9.68 -12.73
C SER A 208 -6.03 10.27 -13.68
N GLY A 209 -5.14 11.15 -13.19
CA GLY A 209 -4.04 11.71 -13.97
C GLY A 209 -3.10 10.63 -14.48
N SER A 210 -2.92 9.56 -13.70
CA SER A 210 -2.18 8.36 -14.11
C SER A 210 -2.81 7.61 -15.29
N ASP A 211 -4.13 7.72 -15.51
CA ASP A 211 -4.80 7.10 -16.67
C ASP A 211 -4.42 7.77 -18.00
N PHE A 212 -3.80 8.95 -17.98
CA PHE A 212 -3.31 9.57 -19.20
C PHE A 212 -1.87 9.22 -19.53
N VAL A 213 -1.12 8.59 -18.62
CA VAL A 213 0.27 8.19 -18.82
C VAL A 213 0.32 6.75 -19.33
N GLU A 214 0.67 6.57 -20.59
CA GLU A 214 0.70 5.27 -21.28
C GLU A 214 2.02 5.04 -22.01
N MET A 215 2.30 3.78 -22.37
CA MET A 215 3.52 3.42 -23.11
C MET A 215 3.52 3.92 -24.56
N PHE A 216 2.36 4.30 -25.10
CA PHE A 216 2.20 4.70 -26.50
C PHE A 216 2.02 6.22 -26.62
N VAL A 217 2.93 6.86 -27.35
CA VAL A 217 2.89 8.30 -27.64
C VAL A 217 1.56 8.68 -28.30
N GLY A 218 0.93 9.76 -27.81
CA GLY A 218 -0.31 10.31 -28.36
C GLY A 218 -1.61 9.68 -27.84
N VAL A 219 -1.56 8.55 -27.13
CA VAL A 219 -2.75 7.94 -26.52
C VAL A 219 -3.32 8.82 -25.40
N GLY A 220 -2.47 9.35 -24.51
CA GLY A 220 -2.89 10.27 -23.46
C GLY A 220 -3.59 11.52 -24.02
N ALA A 221 -2.99 12.16 -25.02
CA ALA A 221 -3.59 13.30 -25.72
C ALA A 221 -4.95 12.99 -26.36
N ALA A 222 -5.13 11.81 -26.96
CA ALA A 222 -6.43 11.40 -27.51
C ALA A 222 -7.50 11.25 -26.42
N ARG A 223 -7.14 10.67 -25.26
CA ARG A 223 -8.05 10.52 -24.11
C ARG A 223 -8.46 11.87 -23.52
N VAL A 224 -7.53 12.83 -23.47
CA VAL A 224 -7.82 14.22 -23.05
C VAL A 224 -8.90 14.82 -23.97
N ARG A 225 -8.73 14.73 -25.30
CA ARG A 225 -9.75 15.25 -26.25
C ARG A 225 -11.11 14.59 -26.05
N ASP A 226 -11.15 13.26 -25.94
CA ASP A 226 -12.39 12.52 -25.76
C ASP A 226 -13.09 12.86 -24.43
N LEU A 227 -12.33 13.01 -23.33
CA LEU A 227 -12.87 13.47 -22.04
C LEU A 227 -13.58 14.82 -22.18
N PHE A 228 -12.93 15.77 -22.82
CA PHE A 228 -13.45 17.11 -23.01
C PHE A 228 -14.62 17.16 -24.00
N GLU A 229 -14.63 16.32 -25.04
CA GLU A 229 -15.78 16.17 -25.93
C GLU A 229 -17.00 15.59 -25.19
N GLN A 230 -16.78 14.60 -24.32
CA GLN A 230 -17.84 14.05 -23.47
C GLN A 230 -18.38 15.07 -22.46
N ALA A 231 -17.52 15.94 -21.92
CA ALA A 231 -17.94 17.04 -21.05
C ALA A 231 -18.79 18.07 -21.81
N LYS A 232 -18.38 18.46 -23.03
CA LYS A 232 -19.15 19.37 -23.91
C LYS A 232 -20.56 18.86 -24.18
N LYS A 233 -20.72 17.55 -24.43
CA LYS A 233 -22.03 16.92 -24.69
C LYS A 233 -22.96 16.91 -23.48
N ARG A 234 -22.42 17.10 -22.26
CA ARG A 234 -23.15 16.99 -20.98
C ARG A 234 -23.17 18.29 -20.18
N ALA A 235 -22.74 19.40 -20.77
CA ALA A 235 -22.70 20.68 -20.10
C ALA A 235 -24.10 21.15 -19.65
N PRO A 236 -24.25 21.75 -18.46
CA PRO A 236 -23.20 22.06 -17.49
C PRO A 236 -22.69 20.82 -16.76
N ALA A 237 -21.37 20.69 -16.56
CA ALA A 237 -20.75 19.51 -15.96
C ALA A 237 -19.41 19.83 -15.27
N ILE A 238 -18.99 18.97 -14.34
CA ILE A 238 -17.67 19.03 -13.70
C ILE A 238 -16.79 17.92 -14.27
N VAL A 239 -15.58 18.29 -14.70
CA VAL A 239 -14.51 17.36 -15.07
C VAL A 239 -13.51 17.34 -13.92
N PHE A 240 -13.35 16.19 -13.26
CA PHE A 240 -12.42 16.00 -12.15
C PHE A 240 -11.22 15.13 -12.55
N ILE A 241 -10.02 15.68 -12.40
CA ILE A 241 -8.74 15.00 -12.64
C ILE A 241 -8.04 14.79 -11.29
N ASP A 242 -8.03 13.57 -10.79
CA ASP A 242 -7.25 13.23 -9.59
C ASP A 242 -5.76 13.07 -9.95
N GLU A 243 -4.84 13.20 -9.00
CA GLU A 243 -3.39 13.03 -9.22
C GLU A 243 -2.86 13.76 -10.48
N ILE A 244 -3.24 15.04 -10.66
CA ILE A 244 -2.84 15.81 -11.85
C ILE A 244 -1.31 15.93 -11.98
N ASP A 245 -0.57 15.75 -10.89
CA ASP A 245 0.90 15.72 -10.87
C ASP A 245 1.51 14.55 -11.66
N ALA A 246 0.73 13.51 -11.99
CA ALA A 246 1.19 12.45 -12.90
C ALA A 246 1.49 12.98 -14.32
N VAL A 247 0.68 13.93 -14.80
CA VAL A 247 0.77 14.53 -16.15
C VAL A 247 1.30 15.95 -16.14
N GLY A 248 1.09 16.67 -15.05
CA GLY A 248 1.38 18.09 -14.90
C GLY A 248 2.74 18.38 -14.30
N ARG A 249 3.65 17.41 -14.20
CA ARG A 249 4.97 17.62 -13.58
C ARG A 249 5.84 18.55 -14.44
N MET A 250 6.56 19.46 -13.78
CA MET A 250 7.49 20.39 -14.42
C MET A 250 8.61 19.64 -15.18
N ARG A 251 9.02 20.20 -16.32
CA ARG A 251 10.04 19.63 -17.22
C ARG A 251 11.39 19.46 -16.49
N GLY A 252 11.99 18.27 -16.58
CA GLY A 252 13.33 18.04 -16.03
C GLY A 252 13.84 16.60 -16.20
N ALA A 253 14.69 16.40 -17.21
CA ALA A 253 15.79 15.43 -17.34
C ALA A 253 15.61 13.99 -16.83
N GLY A 254 14.50 13.34 -17.17
CA GLY A 254 14.53 11.90 -17.41
C GLY A 254 15.19 11.61 -18.77
N MET A 255 16.42 11.08 -18.80
CA MET A 255 16.98 10.48 -20.02
C MET A 255 16.15 9.22 -20.37
N GLY A 256 15.09 9.39 -21.15
CA GLY A 256 14.25 8.28 -21.61
C GLY A 256 12.94 8.77 -22.21
N GLY A 257 12.50 8.15 -23.31
CA GLY A 257 11.36 8.56 -24.16
C GLY A 257 9.97 8.58 -23.51
N GLY A 258 9.85 8.50 -22.17
CA GLY A 258 8.61 8.75 -21.44
C GLY A 258 8.30 10.24 -21.25
N HIS A 259 9.24 11.14 -21.54
CA HIS A 259 9.03 12.59 -21.48
C HIS A 259 8.06 13.08 -22.57
N ASP A 260 8.20 12.57 -23.80
CA ASP A 260 7.46 13.09 -24.95
C ASP A 260 5.95 12.85 -24.84
N GLU A 261 5.54 11.71 -24.28
CA GLU A 261 4.13 11.35 -24.10
C GLU A 261 3.44 12.21 -23.04
N ARG A 262 4.10 12.41 -21.90
CA ARG A 262 3.58 13.26 -20.82
C ARG A 262 3.47 14.71 -21.26
N GLU A 263 4.50 15.21 -21.95
CA GLU A 263 4.51 16.59 -22.46
C GLU A 263 3.42 16.81 -23.51
N GLN A 264 3.22 15.86 -24.42
CA GLN A 264 2.15 15.95 -25.42
C GLN A 264 0.77 15.95 -24.76
N THR A 265 0.56 15.09 -23.76
CA THR A 265 -0.68 14.99 -23.00
C THR A 265 -0.95 16.26 -22.20
N LEU A 266 0.06 16.81 -21.52
CA LEU A 266 -0.02 18.08 -20.81
C LEU A 266 -0.38 19.22 -21.75
N ASN A 267 0.32 19.37 -22.86
CA ASN A 267 0.04 20.41 -23.84
C ASN A 267 -1.39 20.28 -24.40
N GLN A 268 -1.87 19.05 -24.65
CA GLN A 268 -3.24 18.83 -25.08
C GLN A 268 -4.26 19.25 -24.02
N LEU A 269 -4.00 19.00 -22.74
CA LEU A 269 -4.84 19.47 -21.63
C LEU A 269 -4.90 21.00 -21.61
N LEU A 270 -3.75 21.68 -21.76
CA LEU A 270 -3.68 23.13 -21.84
C LEU A 270 -4.48 23.70 -23.03
N VAL A 271 -4.35 23.07 -24.22
CA VAL A 271 -5.09 23.47 -25.42
C VAL A 271 -6.59 23.31 -25.22
N GLU A 272 -7.05 22.20 -24.62
CA GLU A 272 -8.47 22.04 -24.33
C GLU A 272 -8.94 23.10 -23.34
N MET A 273 -8.25 23.32 -22.21
CA MET A 273 -8.62 24.35 -21.22
C MET A 273 -8.71 25.77 -21.82
N ASP A 274 -7.76 26.14 -22.67
CA ASP A 274 -7.75 27.43 -23.37
C ASP A 274 -8.89 27.49 -24.42
N GLY A 275 -9.26 26.36 -25.02
CA GLY A 275 -10.23 26.22 -26.11
C GLY A 275 -11.72 26.37 -25.74
N PHE A 276 -12.09 26.33 -24.46
CA PHE A 276 -13.48 26.58 -24.03
C PHE A 276 -13.81 28.05 -23.95
N SER A 277 -14.98 28.45 -24.47
CA SER A 277 -15.55 29.76 -24.14
C SER A 277 -16.05 29.77 -22.70
N VAL A 278 -15.90 30.90 -22.02
CA VAL A 278 -16.21 31.10 -20.59
C VAL A 278 -17.66 30.72 -20.24
N ASN A 279 -18.55 30.67 -21.23
CA ASN A 279 -19.99 30.45 -21.06
C ASN A 279 -20.46 29.01 -21.32
N GLN A 280 -19.57 28.04 -21.56
CA GLN A 280 -19.98 26.65 -21.81
C GLN A 280 -20.45 25.89 -20.57
N GLY A 281 -20.31 26.45 -19.35
CA GLY A 281 -20.80 25.84 -18.12
C GLY A 281 -20.03 24.58 -17.70
N ILE A 282 -18.78 24.45 -18.15
CA ILE A 282 -17.89 23.32 -17.82
C ILE A 282 -16.82 23.84 -16.87
N ILE A 283 -16.59 23.14 -15.77
CA ILE A 283 -15.55 23.49 -14.79
C ILE A 283 -14.61 22.30 -14.62
N VAL A 284 -13.31 22.58 -14.75
CA VAL A 284 -12.25 21.57 -14.58
C VAL A 284 -11.71 21.63 -13.16
N MET A 285 -12.01 20.62 -12.36
CA MET A 285 -11.44 20.47 -11.02
C MET A 285 -10.26 19.49 -11.09
N ALA A 286 -9.16 19.80 -10.40
CA ALA A 286 -8.02 18.89 -10.30
C ALA A 286 -7.58 18.73 -8.85
N ALA A 287 -7.02 17.58 -8.50
CA ALA A 287 -6.46 17.33 -7.18
C ALA A 287 -4.97 16.97 -7.26
N THR A 288 -4.17 17.51 -6.34
CA THR A 288 -2.76 17.12 -6.17
C THR A 288 -2.39 17.07 -4.69
N ASN A 289 -1.42 16.21 -4.35
CA ASN A 289 -0.74 16.24 -3.05
C ASN A 289 0.56 17.05 -3.08
N ARG A 290 0.99 17.45 -4.28
CA ARG A 290 2.30 18.06 -4.54
C ARG A 290 2.16 19.25 -5.50
N PRO A 291 1.63 20.40 -5.05
CA PRO A 291 1.51 21.58 -5.89
C PRO A 291 2.88 22.13 -6.35
N ASP A 292 3.94 21.85 -5.59
CA ASP A 292 5.32 22.30 -5.81
C ASP A 292 5.97 21.75 -7.10
N ILE A 293 5.56 20.57 -7.55
CA ILE A 293 6.13 19.93 -8.75
C ILE A 293 5.32 20.21 -10.03
N LEU A 294 4.21 20.93 -9.93
CA LEU A 294 3.35 21.20 -11.07
C LEU A 294 3.99 22.23 -12.01
N ASP A 295 3.75 22.06 -13.32
CA ASP A 295 4.15 23.01 -14.34
C ASP A 295 3.42 24.34 -14.09
N PRO A 296 4.14 25.47 -13.91
CA PRO A 296 3.54 26.78 -13.71
C PRO A 296 2.58 27.20 -14.82
N ALA A 297 2.68 26.61 -16.01
CA ALA A 297 1.74 26.82 -17.10
C ALA A 297 0.30 26.43 -16.71
N LEU A 298 0.09 25.41 -15.88
CA LEU A 298 -1.23 24.99 -15.39
C LEU A 298 -1.87 26.05 -14.49
N LEU A 299 -1.06 26.81 -13.74
CA LEU A 299 -1.50 27.78 -12.74
C LEU A 299 -1.74 29.19 -13.33
N ARG A 300 -1.59 29.36 -14.65
CA ARG A 300 -1.80 30.67 -15.30
C ARG A 300 -3.30 31.02 -15.38
N PRO A 301 -3.66 32.31 -15.32
CA PRO A 301 -5.05 32.74 -15.47
C PRO A 301 -5.72 32.16 -16.73
N GLY A 302 -6.95 31.68 -16.58
CA GLY A 302 -7.68 30.98 -17.65
C GLY A 302 -7.49 29.46 -17.68
N ARG A 303 -6.70 28.89 -16.76
CA ARG A 303 -6.52 27.45 -16.56
C ARG A 303 -6.96 27.05 -15.16
N PHE A 304 -6.05 26.70 -14.26
CA PHE A 304 -6.35 26.54 -12.83
C PHE A 304 -6.14 27.88 -12.13
N ASP A 305 -7.09 28.78 -12.36
CA ASP A 305 -7.09 30.14 -11.83
C ASP A 305 -7.56 30.21 -10.37
N ARG A 306 -8.37 29.24 -9.92
CA ARG A 306 -8.70 29.09 -8.50
C ARG A 306 -7.86 27.99 -7.87
N GLN A 307 -7.33 28.29 -6.68
CA GLN A 307 -6.51 27.39 -5.89
C GLN A 307 -7.13 27.29 -4.50
N VAL A 308 -7.55 26.09 -4.13
CA VAL A 308 -8.21 25.83 -2.84
C VAL A 308 -7.34 24.88 -2.04
N VAL A 309 -6.93 25.32 -0.85
CA VAL A 309 -6.10 24.54 0.06
C VAL A 309 -6.99 23.70 0.97
N LEU A 310 -6.69 22.41 1.08
CA LEU A 310 -7.32 21.51 2.04
C LEU A 310 -6.28 21.11 3.09
N ASP A 311 -6.36 21.79 4.23
CA ASP A 311 -5.53 21.50 5.38
C ASP A 311 -6.02 20.27 6.16
N LYS A 312 -5.18 19.81 7.09
CA LYS A 312 -5.58 18.78 8.03
C LYS A 312 -6.63 19.34 9.00
N PRO A 313 -7.64 18.54 9.40
CA PRO A 313 -8.71 19.00 10.27
C PRO A 313 -8.21 19.34 11.67
N ASP A 314 -8.71 20.45 12.20
CA ASP A 314 -8.58 20.82 13.61
C ASP A 314 -9.44 19.91 14.51
N LEU A 315 -9.31 20.06 15.83
CA LEU A 315 -10.04 19.24 16.80
C LEU A 315 -11.55 19.26 16.55
N LYS A 316 -12.14 20.43 16.25
CA LYS A 316 -13.57 20.57 16.03
C LYS A 316 -14.00 19.84 14.75
N ALA A 317 -13.28 20.03 13.64
CA ALA A 317 -13.51 19.32 12.39
C ALA A 317 -13.33 17.81 12.55
N ARG A 318 -12.33 17.33 13.31
CA ARG A 318 -12.15 15.90 13.60
C ARG A 318 -13.38 15.30 14.30
N VAL A 319 -13.95 16.01 15.28
CA VAL A 319 -15.20 15.59 15.94
C VAL A 319 -16.36 15.50 14.94
N GLU A 320 -16.51 16.48 14.06
CA GLU A 320 -17.56 16.48 13.05
C GLU A 320 -17.38 15.36 12.00
N ILE A 321 -16.15 15.13 11.54
CA ILE A 321 -15.79 14.04 10.63
C ILE A 321 -16.10 12.69 11.28
N LEU A 322 -15.70 12.48 12.54
CA LEU A 322 -16.04 11.28 13.30
C LEU A 322 -17.56 11.08 13.41
N LYS A 323 -18.33 12.16 13.63
CA LYS A 323 -19.81 12.11 13.65
C LYS A 323 -20.36 11.66 12.30
N VAL A 324 -19.86 12.20 11.19
CA VAL A 324 -20.29 11.82 9.83
C VAL A 324 -20.01 10.34 9.56
N HIS A 325 -18.78 9.87 9.79
CA HIS A 325 -18.42 8.47 9.52
C HIS A 325 -19.01 7.47 10.54
N SER A 326 -19.52 7.96 11.67
CA SER A 326 -20.28 7.16 12.64
C SER A 326 -21.77 7.03 12.29
N ARG A 327 -22.29 7.82 11.33
CA ARG A 327 -23.70 7.70 10.90
C ARG A 327 -23.97 6.30 10.36
N GLY A 328 -25.04 5.68 10.83
CA GLY A 328 -25.43 4.32 10.44
C GLY A 328 -24.67 3.20 11.15
N LYS A 329 -23.70 3.50 12.03
CA LYS A 329 -22.99 2.50 12.84
C LYS A 329 -23.58 2.43 14.26
N PRO A 330 -23.74 1.22 14.83
CA PRO A 330 -24.31 1.07 16.17
C PRO A 330 -23.26 1.38 17.25
N LEU A 331 -23.17 2.64 17.68
CA LEU A 331 -22.31 3.04 18.81
C LEU A 331 -22.96 2.72 20.17
N ALA A 332 -22.14 2.44 21.17
CA ALA A 332 -22.57 2.36 22.57
C ALA A 332 -22.75 3.76 23.18
N LYS A 333 -23.48 3.84 24.31
CA LYS A 333 -23.88 5.14 24.91
C LYS A 333 -22.73 5.87 25.61
N ASP A 334 -21.69 5.14 25.98
CA ASP A 334 -20.47 5.58 26.67
C ASP A 334 -19.41 6.14 25.71
N VAL A 335 -19.65 6.08 24.40
CA VAL A 335 -18.70 6.56 23.40
C VAL A 335 -18.61 8.09 23.41
N ASN A 336 -17.42 8.61 23.69
CA ASN A 336 -17.11 10.03 23.59
C ASN A 336 -16.19 10.30 22.38
N LEU A 337 -16.77 10.85 21.30
CA LEU A 337 -16.03 11.19 20.08
C LEU A 337 -15.07 12.38 20.27
N GLU A 338 -15.26 13.24 21.28
CA GLU A 338 -14.34 14.33 21.58
C GLU A 338 -13.02 13.81 22.14
N THR A 339 -13.08 12.86 23.07
CA THR A 339 -11.89 12.17 23.59
C THR A 339 -11.16 11.45 22.46
N LEU A 340 -11.90 10.81 21.56
CA LEU A 340 -11.31 10.16 20.39
C LEU A 340 -10.62 11.15 19.45
N ALA A 341 -11.23 12.31 19.20
CA ALA A 341 -10.65 13.36 18.35
C ALA A 341 -9.35 13.96 18.94
N LYS A 342 -9.24 14.03 20.28
CA LYS A 342 -8.00 14.40 20.98
C LYS A 342 -6.91 13.33 20.84
N ALA A 343 -7.29 12.06 20.76
CA ALA A 343 -6.38 10.93 20.54
C ALA A 343 -5.90 10.76 19.10
N THR A 344 -6.43 11.55 18.17
CA THR A 344 -6.08 11.50 16.74
C THR A 344 -5.53 12.85 16.23
N PRO A 345 -4.53 13.46 16.88
CA PRO A 345 -4.00 14.74 16.41
C PRO A 345 -3.31 14.57 15.05
N GLY A 346 -3.59 15.49 14.13
CA GLY A 346 -3.00 15.50 12.79
C GLY A 346 -3.48 14.37 11.85
N PHE A 347 -4.50 13.61 12.25
CA PHE A 347 -5.18 12.63 11.40
C PHE A 347 -5.94 13.33 10.28
N THR A 348 -5.96 12.68 9.12
CA THR A 348 -6.76 13.12 7.98
C THR A 348 -8.17 12.52 8.06
N PRO A 349 -9.17 13.09 7.36
CA PRO A 349 -10.50 12.50 7.27
C PRO A 349 -10.50 11.02 6.88
N ALA A 350 -9.64 10.62 5.94
CA ALA A 350 -9.47 9.22 5.56
C ALA A 350 -8.94 8.34 6.70
N ASP A 351 -8.02 8.86 7.52
CA ASP A 351 -7.52 8.14 8.71
C ASP A 351 -8.64 7.96 9.75
N LEU A 352 -9.47 8.98 9.97
CA LEU A 352 -10.60 8.92 10.90
C LEU A 352 -11.69 7.95 10.42
N GLU A 353 -11.98 7.95 9.11
CA GLU A 353 -12.87 6.95 8.50
C GLU A 353 -12.34 5.54 8.76
N ASN A 354 -11.03 5.34 8.58
CA ASN A 354 -10.38 4.07 8.81
C ASN A 354 -10.45 3.64 10.29
N VAL A 355 -10.28 4.56 11.25
CA VAL A 355 -10.48 4.29 12.68
C VAL A 355 -11.89 3.77 12.97
N ILE A 356 -12.92 4.47 12.47
CA ILE A 356 -14.32 4.08 12.68
C ILE A 356 -14.64 2.74 11.96
N ASN A 357 -13.96 2.44 10.86
CA ASN A 357 -14.09 1.15 10.18
C ASN A 357 -13.41 0.01 10.96
N GLU A 358 -12.18 0.20 11.41
CA GLU A 358 -11.45 -0.78 12.21
C GLU A 358 -12.16 -1.07 13.53
N ALA A 359 -12.73 -0.05 14.19
CA ALA A 359 -13.52 -0.25 15.41
C ALA A 359 -14.77 -1.12 15.16
N ALA A 360 -15.44 -0.94 14.03
CA ALA A 360 -16.56 -1.78 13.62
C ALA A 360 -16.13 -3.23 13.36
N LEU A 361 -14.99 -3.43 12.69
CA LEU A 361 -14.42 -4.76 12.44
C LEU A 361 -14.00 -5.45 13.74
N LEU A 362 -13.44 -4.71 14.70
CA LEU A 362 -13.09 -5.21 16.03
C LEU A 362 -14.34 -5.62 16.81
N ALA A 363 -15.37 -4.77 16.85
CA ALA A 363 -16.64 -5.09 17.49
C ALA A 363 -17.27 -6.36 16.89
N ALA A 364 -17.27 -6.48 15.56
CA ALA A 364 -17.76 -7.67 14.86
C ALA A 364 -16.94 -8.93 15.18
N ARG A 365 -15.60 -8.81 15.22
CA ARG A 365 -14.70 -9.91 15.61
C ARG A 365 -14.96 -10.39 17.04
N HIS A 366 -15.25 -9.47 17.95
CA HIS A 366 -15.63 -9.77 19.33
C HIS A 366 -17.11 -10.16 19.49
N ARG A 367 -17.86 -10.27 18.39
CA ARG A 367 -19.30 -10.57 18.37
C ARG A 367 -20.13 -9.60 19.22
N LYS A 368 -19.68 -8.35 19.37
CA LYS A 368 -20.43 -7.28 20.03
C LYS A 368 -21.50 -6.73 19.07
N ARG A 369 -22.67 -6.36 19.62
CA ARG A 369 -23.77 -5.73 18.86
C ARG A 369 -23.58 -4.24 18.64
N ARG A 370 -22.73 -3.60 19.46
CA ARG A 370 -22.42 -2.17 19.45
C ARG A 370 -20.92 -1.97 19.55
N ILE A 371 -20.44 -0.89 18.95
CA ILE A 371 -19.05 -0.44 19.01
C ILE A 371 -18.89 0.38 20.29
N GLY A 372 -18.06 -0.09 21.22
CA GLY A 372 -17.75 0.62 22.47
C GLY A 372 -16.54 1.54 22.35
N MET A 373 -16.28 2.30 23.42
CA MET A 373 -15.09 3.19 23.47
C MET A 373 -13.78 2.38 23.38
N GLN A 374 -13.75 1.19 23.99
CA GLN A 374 -12.59 0.29 23.93
C GLN A 374 -12.21 -0.12 22.50
N GLU A 375 -13.18 -0.42 21.64
CA GLU A 375 -12.91 -0.74 20.23
C GLU A 375 -12.39 0.46 19.44
N LEU A 376 -12.88 1.67 19.76
CA LEU A 376 -12.44 2.91 19.12
C LEU A 376 -11.02 3.28 19.53
N GLU A 377 -10.70 3.21 20.83
CA GLU A 377 -9.35 3.41 21.36
C GLU A 377 -8.37 2.38 20.75
N GLU A 378 -8.76 1.10 20.70
CA GLU A 378 -7.93 0.06 20.06
C GLU A 378 -7.75 0.29 18.56
N ALA A 379 -8.78 0.80 17.87
CA ALA A 379 -8.70 1.13 16.45
C ALA A 379 -7.74 2.29 16.19
N VAL A 380 -7.77 3.37 16.98
CA VAL A 380 -6.79 4.46 16.89
C VAL A 380 -5.39 3.91 17.05
N GLN A 381 -5.14 3.13 18.10
CA GLN A 381 -3.83 2.53 18.35
C GLN A 381 -3.39 1.61 17.20
N ARG A 382 -4.32 0.91 16.56
CA ARG A 382 -4.02 0.04 15.42
C ARG A 382 -3.67 0.83 14.16
N VAL A 383 -4.31 1.97 13.92
CA VAL A 383 -3.98 2.86 12.80
C VAL A 383 -2.61 3.53 13.00
N VAL A 384 -2.28 3.93 14.24
CA VAL A 384 -0.98 4.56 14.57
C VAL A 384 0.17 3.55 14.59
N ALA A 385 0.03 2.48 15.39
CA ALA A 385 1.15 1.60 15.75
C ALA A 385 1.03 0.19 15.13
N GLY A 386 -0.06 -0.12 14.45
CA GLY A 386 -0.32 -1.45 13.90
C GLY A 386 -0.97 -2.43 14.90
N PRO A 387 -1.28 -3.66 14.45
CA PRO A 387 -1.99 -4.65 15.27
C PRO A 387 -1.14 -5.16 16.44
N ARG A 388 -1.81 -5.58 17.52
CA ARG A 388 -1.17 -6.28 18.66
C ARG A 388 -0.50 -7.57 18.19
N LYS A 389 0.76 -7.76 18.56
CA LYS A 389 1.52 -8.99 18.25
C LYS A 389 1.47 -9.97 19.41
N LYS A 390 0.36 -10.72 19.55
CA LYS A 390 0.20 -11.74 20.61
C LYS A 390 1.21 -12.88 20.52
N SER A 391 1.76 -13.16 19.33
CA SER A 391 2.74 -14.23 19.11
C SER A 391 4.16 -13.86 19.52
N ARG A 392 4.46 -12.59 19.81
CA ARG A 392 5.79 -12.15 20.21
C ARG A 392 6.02 -12.54 21.66
N LEU A 393 6.76 -13.63 21.88
CA LEU A 393 7.24 -14.03 23.19
C LEU A 393 8.26 -13.00 23.67
N ILE A 394 7.91 -12.27 24.73
CA ILE A 394 8.80 -11.32 25.43
C ILE A 394 9.25 -12.00 26.71
N SER A 395 10.56 -12.06 26.95
CA SER A 395 11.07 -12.66 28.18
C SER A 395 10.67 -11.83 29.41
N PRO A 396 10.54 -12.42 30.61
CA PRO A 396 10.23 -11.65 31.82
C PRO A 396 11.24 -10.52 32.10
N LYS A 397 12.52 -10.72 31.75
CA LYS A 397 13.57 -9.71 31.86
C LYS A 397 13.30 -8.54 30.91
N GLU A 398 13.01 -8.80 29.64
CA GLU A 398 12.66 -7.75 28.67
C GLU A 398 11.37 -7.03 29.04
N LYS A 399 10.34 -7.76 29.49
CA LYS A 399 9.07 -7.18 29.94
C LYS A 399 9.30 -6.20 31.10
N ARG A 400 10.20 -6.53 32.02
CA ARG A 400 10.64 -5.63 33.09
C ARG A 400 11.34 -4.39 32.55
N VAL A 401 12.29 -4.53 31.62
CA VAL A 401 12.97 -3.36 31.02
C VAL A 401 11.95 -2.43 30.35
N ILE A 402 11.01 -2.98 29.57
CA ILE A 402 9.94 -2.21 28.91
C ILE A 402 9.06 -1.49 29.93
N ALA A 403 8.68 -2.15 31.04
CA ALA A 403 7.86 -1.53 32.07
C ALA A 403 8.53 -0.31 32.72
N PHE A 404 9.82 -0.41 33.04
CA PHE A 404 10.58 0.72 33.58
C PHE A 404 10.80 1.83 32.54
N HIS A 405 10.99 1.47 31.27
CA HIS A 405 11.10 2.41 30.17
C HIS A 405 9.82 3.25 29.99
N GLU A 406 8.66 2.60 29.89
CA GLU A 406 7.37 3.28 29.73
C GLU A 406 6.96 4.06 30.99
N ALA A 407 7.23 3.52 32.18
CA ALA A 407 7.03 4.25 33.43
C ALA A 407 7.89 5.53 33.49
N GLY A 408 9.10 5.50 32.92
CA GLY A 408 9.98 6.65 32.80
C GLY A 408 9.35 7.78 31.99
N HIS A 409 8.85 7.48 30.79
CA HIS A 409 8.12 8.45 29.97
C HIS A 409 6.92 9.05 30.70
N ALA A 410 6.10 8.18 31.30
CA ALA A 410 4.87 8.59 31.96
C ALA A 410 5.13 9.51 33.16
N LEU A 411 6.10 9.17 34.00
CA LEU A 411 6.46 9.93 35.19
C LEU A 411 7.04 11.30 34.83
N VAL A 412 8.01 11.35 33.91
CA VAL A 412 8.63 12.61 33.51
C VAL A 412 7.63 13.51 32.79
N ALA A 413 6.79 12.97 31.90
CA ALA A 413 5.74 13.74 31.24
C ALA A 413 4.80 14.42 32.25
N ASN A 414 4.38 13.72 33.30
CA ASN A 414 3.48 14.29 34.31
C ASN A 414 4.15 15.39 35.17
N LYS A 415 5.46 15.29 35.42
CA LYS A 415 6.19 16.26 36.24
C LYS A 415 6.63 17.52 35.49
N LEU A 416 6.63 17.48 34.16
CA LEU A 416 7.01 18.62 33.34
C LEU A 416 5.83 19.57 33.16
N PRO A 417 6.03 20.89 33.33
CA PRO A 417 4.93 21.86 33.34
C PRO A 417 4.28 22.04 31.96
N ASN A 418 5.03 21.87 30.87
CA ASN A 418 4.53 22.10 29.51
C ASN A 418 4.36 20.82 28.69
N ALA A 419 4.48 19.64 29.31
CA ALA A 419 4.26 18.37 28.62
C ALA A 419 2.77 18.05 28.50
N ASP A 420 2.42 17.33 27.43
CA ASP A 420 1.05 16.86 27.23
C ASP A 420 0.69 15.80 28.29
N PRO A 421 -0.54 15.82 28.84
CA PRO A 421 -0.95 14.89 29.88
C PRO A 421 -0.99 13.45 29.36
N VAL A 422 -0.56 12.52 30.21
CA VAL A 422 -0.55 11.08 29.90
C VAL A 422 -1.96 10.53 30.02
N HIS A 423 -2.43 9.87 28.96
CA HIS A 423 -3.74 9.25 28.91
C HIS A 423 -3.70 7.74 29.18
N GLU A 424 -2.69 7.06 28.64
CA GLU A 424 -2.53 5.61 28.78
C GLU A 424 -1.06 5.23 28.67
N VAL A 425 -0.64 4.24 29.46
CA VAL A 425 0.69 3.63 29.40
C VAL A 425 0.51 2.12 29.28
N ALA A 426 1.19 1.47 28.34
CA ALA A 426 1.07 0.03 28.15
C ALA A 426 2.39 -0.63 27.75
N ILE A 427 2.59 -1.87 28.23
CA ILE A 427 3.76 -2.70 27.93
C ILE A 427 3.41 -3.84 26.94
N ILE A 428 2.45 -3.55 26.05
CA ILE A 428 1.93 -4.51 25.07
C ILE A 428 2.53 -4.21 23.70
N SER A 429 3.22 -5.20 23.10
CA SER A 429 3.82 -5.01 21.77
C SER A 429 2.78 -4.81 20.68
N ARG A 430 2.95 -3.72 19.92
CA ARG A 430 2.14 -3.33 18.76
C ARG A 430 3.04 -2.99 17.58
N GLY A 431 2.79 -3.60 16.42
CA GLY A 431 3.60 -3.38 15.22
C GLY A 431 5.11 -3.55 15.47
N GLY A 432 5.87 -2.45 15.39
CA GLY A 432 7.30 -2.39 15.71
C GLY A 432 7.63 -2.12 17.19
N ALA A 433 6.72 -1.48 17.92
CA ALA A 433 6.92 -1.04 19.30
C ALA A 433 6.73 -2.19 20.32
N LEU A 434 7.47 -2.09 21.43
CA LEU A 434 7.43 -3.07 22.54
C LEU A 434 6.54 -2.59 23.70
N GLY A 435 6.43 -1.28 23.90
CA GLY A 435 5.49 -0.58 24.77
C GLY A 435 5.10 0.76 24.16
N TYR A 436 4.21 1.51 24.81
CA TYR A 436 3.93 2.89 24.46
C TYR A 436 3.35 3.69 25.63
N THR A 437 3.61 5.00 25.58
CA THR A 437 3.00 6.01 26.46
C THR A 437 2.24 7.00 25.59
N LEU A 438 0.91 7.00 25.69
CA LEU A 438 0.02 7.88 24.93
C LEU A 438 -0.23 9.17 25.70
N GLN A 439 0.20 10.29 25.12
CA GLN A 439 -0.07 11.65 25.61
C GLN A 439 -1.16 12.29 24.75
N LEU A 440 -2.12 12.97 25.37
CA LEU A 440 -3.21 13.66 24.68
C LEU A 440 -3.05 15.18 24.80
N PRO A 441 -2.80 15.90 23.69
CA PRO A 441 -2.81 17.35 23.71
C PRO A 441 -4.16 17.88 24.20
N THR A 442 -4.12 18.93 25.01
CA THR A 442 -5.33 19.62 25.49
C THR A 442 -5.98 20.47 24.40
N GLU A 443 -5.17 20.99 23.48
CA GLU A 443 -5.56 21.85 22.36
C GLU A 443 -4.66 21.61 21.14
N ASP A 444 -5.16 21.92 19.94
CA ASP A 444 -4.33 21.93 18.73
C ASP A 444 -3.51 23.23 18.70
N ARG A 445 -2.19 23.14 18.87
CA ARG A 445 -1.29 24.30 18.90
C ARG A 445 -0.61 24.53 17.55
N TYR A 446 -0.66 25.76 17.05
CA TYR A 446 0.07 26.20 15.85
C TYR A 446 1.46 26.77 16.17
N LEU A 447 1.63 27.29 17.38
CA LEU A 447 2.87 27.85 17.87
C LEU A 447 3.43 26.94 18.96
N ILE A 448 4.75 26.74 18.96
CA ILE A 448 5.45 25.98 19.99
C ILE A 448 6.63 26.82 20.52
N THR A 449 6.76 26.86 21.82
CA THR A 449 7.81 27.60 22.52
C THR A 449 9.06 26.75 22.72
N LYS A 450 10.21 27.40 22.95
CA LYS A 450 11.48 26.71 23.29
C LYS A 450 11.30 25.80 24.51
N SER A 451 10.61 26.27 25.55
CA SER A 451 10.37 25.50 26.78
C SER A 451 9.54 24.24 26.54
N GLU A 452 8.49 24.33 25.72
CA GLU A 452 7.68 23.15 25.33
C GLU A 452 8.50 22.13 24.54
N ILE A 453 9.35 22.58 23.61
CA ILE A 453 10.25 21.68 22.87
C ILE A 453 11.20 20.97 23.84
N LEU A 454 11.84 21.71 24.75
CA LEU A 454 12.77 21.13 25.73
C LEU A 454 12.09 20.13 26.67
N ASP A 455 10.88 20.44 27.15
CA ASP A 455 10.09 19.51 27.97
C ASP A 455 9.71 18.25 27.18
N ARG A 456 9.29 18.40 25.92
CA ARG A 456 9.00 17.26 25.04
C ARG A 456 10.22 16.38 24.82
N VAL A 457 11.39 16.97 24.53
CA VAL A 457 12.66 16.24 24.40
C VAL A 457 13.02 15.54 25.70
N THR A 458 12.85 16.20 26.84
CA THR A 458 13.11 15.63 28.17
C THR A 458 12.22 14.40 28.43
N SER A 459 10.92 14.49 28.12
CA SER A 459 9.98 13.36 28.25
C SER A 459 10.31 12.20 27.30
N THR A 460 10.70 12.51 26.06
CA THR A 460 11.14 11.48 25.09
C THR A 460 12.42 10.77 25.54
N LEU A 461 13.35 11.46 26.20
CA LEU A 461 14.59 10.83 26.67
C LEU A 461 14.43 10.05 28.00
N ALA A 462 13.26 10.16 28.64
CA ALA A 462 13.03 9.60 29.96
C ALA A 462 13.04 8.06 30.01
N GLY A 463 12.59 7.37 28.95
CA GLY A 463 12.59 5.91 28.91
C GLY A 463 14.01 5.33 29.04
N ARG A 464 14.95 5.87 28.25
CA ARG A 464 16.38 5.52 28.35
C ARG A 464 16.97 5.88 29.72
N ALA A 465 16.64 7.06 30.24
CA ALA A 465 17.12 7.50 31.55
C ALA A 465 16.65 6.58 32.68
N ALA A 466 15.41 6.08 32.61
CA ALA A 466 14.86 5.12 33.57
C ALA A 466 15.60 3.78 33.52
N GLU A 467 15.93 3.29 32.32
CA GLU A 467 16.74 2.08 32.17
C GLU A 467 18.12 2.23 32.82
N GLU A 468 18.80 3.36 32.56
CA GLU A 468 20.13 3.63 33.11
C GLU A 468 20.10 3.69 34.65
N ILE A 469 19.10 4.35 35.25
CA ILE A 469 18.98 4.51 36.71
C ILE A 469 18.69 3.17 37.41
N ILE A 470 17.85 2.33 36.80
CA ILE A 470 17.35 1.11 37.46
C ILE A 470 18.25 -0.09 37.16
N PHE A 471 18.77 -0.22 35.94
CA PHE A 471 19.54 -1.38 35.50
C PHE A 471 21.04 -1.11 35.37
N ASN A 472 21.49 0.14 35.45
CA ASN A 472 22.87 0.55 35.14
C ASN A 472 23.34 0.10 33.74
N GLU A 473 22.39 -0.09 32.83
CA GLU A 473 22.61 -0.53 31.44
C GLU A 473 21.55 0.15 30.57
N VAL A 474 21.89 0.38 29.29
CA VAL A 474 20.98 0.98 28.30
C VAL A 474 20.69 -0.03 27.20
N SER A 475 19.42 -0.14 26.80
CA SER A 475 19.00 -1.03 25.72
C SER A 475 18.95 -0.33 24.36
N SER A 476 18.78 -1.12 23.29
CA SER A 476 18.47 -0.62 21.95
C SER A 476 17.02 -0.17 21.79
N GLY A 477 16.16 -0.36 22.79
CA GLY A 477 14.74 0.01 22.76
C GLY A 477 14.53 1.52 22.57
N ALA A 478 15.42 2.33 23.13
CA ALA A 478 15.36 3.79 23.06
C ALA A 478 15.83 4.41 21.72
N ALA A 479 16.11 3.61 20.69
CA ALA A 479 16.64 4.13 19.42
C ALA A 479 15.70 5.13 18.73
N ASN A 480 14.39 4.83 18.71
CA ASN A 480 13.38 5.74 18.16
C ASN A 480 13.28 7.04 18.97
N ASP A 481 13.38 6.96 20.29
CA ASP A 481 13.30 8.14 21.16
C ASP A 481 14.47 9.09 20.91
N LEU A 482 15.68 8.55 20.76
CA LEU A 482 16.85 9.31 20.39
C LEU A 482 16.69 9.97 19.03
N GLU A 483 16.19 9.26 18.03
CA GLU A 483 15.94 9.83 16.69
C GLU A 483 14.93 10.99 16.75
N VAL A 484 13.80 10.79 17.46
CA VAL A 484 12.76 11.81 17.62
C VAL A 484 13.29 13.04 18.36
N ALA A 485 14.00 12.84 19.47
CA ALA A 485 14.61 13.91 20.27
C ALA A 485 15.63 14.70 19.44
N THR A 486 16.55 14.00 18.77
CA THR A 486 17.60 14.56 17.90
C THR A 486 16.98 15.40 16.80
N ARG A 487 16.02 14.85 16.05
CA ARG A 487 15.32 15.58 14.98
C ARG A 487 14.60 16.83 15.50
N LEU A 488 13.98 16.77 16.67
CA LEU A 488 13.26 17.90 17.24
C LEU A 488 14.21 19.02 17.68
N VAL A 489 15.32 18.68 18.35
CA VAL A 489 16.38 19.64 18.70
C VAL A 489 17.01 20.25 17.45
N ARG A 490 17.28 19.44 16.43
CA ARG A 490 17.83 19.92 15.16
C ARG A 490 16.91 20.92 14.48
N ARG A 491 15.59 20.69 14.47
CA ARG A 491 14.60 21.65 13.94
C ARG A 491 14.54 22.92 14.80
N MET A 492 14.62 22.79 16.12
CA MET A 492 14.69 23.91 17.05
C MET A 492 15.87 24.85 16.73
N ILE A 493 17.03 24.27 16.40
CA ILE A 493 18.23 25.03 16.03
C ILE A 493 18.14 25.56 14.59
N MET A 494 17.87 24.69 13.62
CA MET A 494 18.02 25.00 12.20
C MET A 494 16.80 25.71 11.59
N GLU A 495 15.58 25.37 12.00
CA GLU A 495 14.35 25.88 11.39
C GLU A 495 13.71 26.99 12.21
N PHE A 496 13.77 26.90 13.55
CA PHE A 496 13.08 27.84 14.44
C PHE A 496 14.01 28.95 14.98
N GLY A 497 15.32 28.85 14.76
CA GLY A 497 16.27 29.86 15.23
C GLY A 497 16.30 30.01 16.76
N MET A 498 16.07 28.93 17.51
CA MET A 498 15.95 28.97 18.99
C MET A 498 17.27 28.66 19.74
N SER A 499 18.41 28.69 19.03
CA SER A 499 19.75 28.61 19.67
C SER A 499 20.27 30.00 19.99
N GLU A 500 20.76 30.19 21.21
CA GLU A 500 21.37 31.46 21.64
C GLU A 500 22.74 31.68 20.99
N LYS A 501 23.49 30.62 20.72
CA LYS A 501 24.82 30.70 20.11
C LYS A 501 24.77 31.04 18.62
N LEU A 502 23.82 30.43 17.90
CA LEU A 502 23.68 30.61 16.45
C LEU A 502 22.74 31.78 16.09
N GLY A 503 21.93 32.23 17.05
CA GLY A 503 21.00 33.33 16.89
C GLY A 503 19.72 32.95 16.12
N PRO A 504 18.85 33.93 15.85
CA PRO A 504 17.56 33.74 15.20
C PRO A 504 17.70 33.64 13.67
N LEU A 505 18.50 32.68 13.21
CA LEU A 505 18.76 32.39 11.80
C LEU A 505 18.20 31.03 11.41
N THR A 506 17.79 30.89 10.14
CA THR A 506 17.41 29.61 9.56
C THR A 506 18.59 29.03 8.77
N PHE A 507 18.88 27.75 8.98
CA PHE A 507 19.95 27.02 8.31
C PHE A 507 19.36 25.89 7.47
N GLY A 508 19.85 25.70 6.24
CA GLY A 508 19.32 24.75 5.28
C GLY A 508 18.15 25.33 4.50
N ARG A 509 18.38 25.73 3.25
CA ARG A 509 17.30 26.12 2.33
C ARG A 509 16.28 24.97 2.20
N LYS A 510 15.00 25.28 2.46
CA LYS A 510 13.85 24.46 2.04
C LYS A 510 13.47 24.67 0.57
N GLU A 511 14.11 25.62 -0.12
CA GLU A 511 13.73 26.02 -1.49
C GLU A 511 14.60 25.37 -2.58
N GLY A 512 13.93 24.62 -3.47
CA GLY A 512 14.40 24.41 -4.84
C GLY A 512 14.30 22.97 -5.34
N GLN A 513 13.24 22.69 -6.12
CA GLN A 513 13.03 21.55 -7.03
C GLN A 513 13.64 20.20 -6.61
N VAL A 514 12.77 19.28 -6.17
CA VAL A 514 13.06 17.84 -6.04
C VAL A 514 13.33 17.24 -7.42
N PHE A 515 14.53 17.52 -7.92
CA PHE A 515 15.07 16.97 -9.15
C PHE A 515 15.78 15.66 -8.80
N LEU A 516 15.35 14.56 -9.43
CA LEU A 516 15.92 13.24 -9.24
C LEU A 516 17.42 13.29 -9.57
N GLY A 517 18.27 13.17 -8.55
CA GLY A 517 19.72 13.25 -8.69
C GLY A 517 20.40 14.24 -7.74
N ARG A 518 19.64 15.13 -7.08
CA ARG A 518 20.18 16.06 -6.07
C ARG A 518 19.93 15.65 -4.61
N ASP A 519 19.21 14.55 -4.39
CA ASP A 519 18.95 14.01 -3.04
C ASP A 519 20.22 13.53 -2.30
N LEU A 520 21.32 13.30 -3.02
CA LEU A 520 22.61 12.89 -2.42
C LEU A 520 23.38 14.05 -1.79
N ALA A 521 23.05 15.30 -2.09
CA ALA A 521 23.68 16.46 -1.51
C ALA A 521 22.64 17.55 -1.29
N ARG A 522 22.03 17.57 -0.10
CA ARG A 522 21.51 18.83 0.44
C ARG A 522 22.66 19.83 0.36
N GLU A 523 22.56 20.83 -0.50
CA GLU A 523 23.52 21.94 -0.47
C GLU A 523 23.44 22.57 0.91
N ARG A 524 24.48 22.31 1.72
CA ARG A 524 24.70 23.04 2.97
C ARG A 524 24.92 24.50 2.56
N ASP A 525 23.99 25.36 2.91
CA ASP A 525 24.04 26.82 2.73
C ASP A 525 24.82 27.51 3.86
N PHE A 526 25.57 26.74 4.65
CA PHE A 526 26.40 27.19 5.77
C PHE A 526 27.76 26.49 5.76
N SER A 527 28.76 27.11 6.39
CA SER A 527 30.13 26.60 6.47
C SER A 527 30.23 25.35 7.36
N GLU A 528 31.33 24.60 7.21
CA GLU A 528 31.64 23.47 8.12
C GLU A 528 31.81 23.90 9.57
N GLU A 529 32.26 25.13 9.82
CA GLU A 529 32.34 25.70 11.17
C GLU A 529 30.94 25.86 11.79
N VAL A 530 29.98 26.39 11.02
CA VAL A 530 28.58 26.48 11.46
C VAL A 530 27.96 25.10 11.62
N ALA A 531 28.28 24.15 10.74
CA ALA A 531 27.83 22.77 10.87
C ALA A 531 28.32 22.13 12.18
N ALA A 532 29.60 22.29 12.51
CA ALA A 532 30.18 21.81 13.76
C ALA A 532 29.55 22.50 14.98
N ALA A 533 29.26 23.80 14.90
CA ALA A 533 28.57 24.54 15.95
C ALA A 533 27.12 24.03 16.18
N ILE A 534 26.39 23.72 15.10
CA ILE A 534 25.06 23.10 15.17
C ILE A 534 25.14 21.74 15.89
N ASP A 535 26.06 20.87 15.47
CA ASP A 535 26.18 19.52 16.06
C ASP A 535 26.63 19.58 17.54
N GLN A 536 27.50 20.52 17.91
CA GLN A 536 27.88 20.75 19.31
C GLN A 536 26.71 21.26 20.16
N GLU A 537 25.91 22.19 19.64
CA GLU A 537 24.74 22.72 20.32
C GLU A 537 23.65 21.65 20.48
N GLU A 538 23.42 20.85 19.44
CA GLU A 538 22.48 19.71 19.46
C GLU A 538 22.85 18.71 20.56
N SER A 539 24.13 18.32 20.62
CA SER A 539 24.66 17.43 21.66
C SER A 539 24.50 18.03 23.07
N ALA A 540 24.79 19.33 23.25
CA ALA A 540 24.66 20.00 24.53
C ALA A 540 23.21 20.02 25.04
N ILE A 541 22.25 20.35 24.17
CA ILE A 541 20.82 20.40 24.51
C ILE A 541 20.29 19.01 24.86
N ILE A 542 20.62 17.99 24.05
CA ILE A 542 20.21 16.60 24.33
C ILE A 542 20.76 16.15 25.68
N LYS A 543 22.04 16.41 25.96
CA LYS A 543 22.65 16.07 27.25
C LYS A 543 21.97 16.76 28.41
N GLN A 544 21.66 18.06 28.28
CA GLN A 544 20.95 18.81 29.32
C GLN A 544 19.56 18.23 29.59
N CYS A 545 18.79 17.91 28.55
CA CYS A 545 17.47 17.28 28.68
C CYS A 545 17.58 15.88 29.31
N TYR A 546 18.60 15.11 28.92
CA TYR A 546 18.85 13.78 29.49
C TYR A 546 19.15 13.83 30.99
N GLU A 547 20.05 14.73 31.41
CA GLU A 547 20.36 14.90 32.83
C GLU A 547 19.16 15.42 33.63
N ARG A 548 18.34 16.31 33.05
CA ARG A 548 17.09 16.75 33.67
C ARG A 548 16.11 15.59 33.86
N ALA A 549 15.96 14.72 32.86
CA ALA A 549 15.12 13.52 32.98
C ALA A 549 15.65 12.60 34.08
N LYS A 550 16.98 12.37 34.13
CA LYS A 550 17.61 11.56 35.19
C LYS A 550 17.38 12.14 36.58
N GLN A 551 17.49 13.46 36.73
CA GLN A 551 17.25 14.13 38.01
C GLN A 551 15.79 13.91 38.47
N ILE A 552 14.80 14.18 37.62
CA ILE A 552 13.38 14.00 37.95
C ILE A 552 13.09 12.54 38.34
N LEU A 553 13.63 11.58 37.57
CA LEU A 553 13.43 10.15 37.84
C LEU A 553 14.12 9.70 39.14
N SER A 554 15.28 10.29 39.47
CA SER A 554 16.02 9.97 40.70
C SER A 554 15.31 10.53 41.93
N GLU A 555 14.78 11.75 41.84
CA GLU A 555 13.98 12.39 42.89
C GLU A 555 12.67 11.64 43.18
N HIS A 556 12.10 10.99 42.15
CA HIS A 556 10.84 10.24 42.23
C HIS A 556 11.01 8.73 42.01
N ARG A 557 12.14 8.18 42.44
CA ARG A 557 12.51 6.77 42.18
C ARG A 557 11.50 5.76 42.72
N ASP A 558 10.95 5.99 43.90
CA ASP A 558 9.96 5.07 44.49
C ASP A 558 8.65 5.06 43.70
N THR A 559 8.21 6.22 43.20
CA THR A 559 7.05 6.34 42.33
C THR A 559 7.30 5.65 40.98
N LEU A 560 8.49 5.76 40.42
CA LEU A 560 8.89 5.05 39.19
C LEU A 560 8.76 3.54 39.36
N ILE A 561 9.29 2.99 40.46
CA ILE A 561 9.22 1.56 40.78
C ILE A 561 7.77 1.13 40.91
N LEU A 562 6.96 1.88 41.67
CA LEU A 562 5.55 1.57 41.87
C LEU A 562 4.77 1.51 40.55
N ILE A 563 4.97 2.49 39.65
CA ILE A 563 4.31 2.51 38.34
C ILE A 563 4.76 1.30 37.50
N ALA A 564 6.06 1.01 37.46
CA ALA A 564 6.61 -0.10 36.68
C ALA A 564 6.14 -1.48 37.19
N GLU A 565 6.08 -1.69 38.50
CA GLU A 565 5.57 -2.91 39.11
C GLU A 565 4.09 -3.10 38.82
N THR A 566 3.30 -2.03 38.93
CA THR A 566 1.87 -2.08 38.58
C THR A 566 1.67 -2.36 37.08
N LEU A 567 2.51 -1.81 36.20
CA LEU A 567 2.50 -2.13 34.76
C LEU A 567 2.81 -3.61 34.50
N LEU A 568 3.70 -4.23 35.26
CA LEU A 568 4.00 -5.65 35.12
C LEU A 568 2.81 -6.55 35.45
N GLU A 569 1.97 -6.11 36.40
CA GLU A 569 0.75 -6.82 36.82
C GLU A 569 -0.42 -6.58 35.85
N LYS A 570 -0.74 -5.32 35.53
CA LYS A 570 -1.92 -4.94 34.74
C LYS A 570 -1.68 -4.83 33.23
N GLU A 571 -0.43 -4.77 32.80
CA GLU A 571 0.03 -4.52 31.42
C GLU A 571 -0.36 -3.16 30.81
N THR A 572 -1.35 -2.47 31.37
CA THR A 572 -1.85 -1.17 30.93
C THR A 572 -2.34 -0.37 32.13
N LEU A 573 -2.05 0.94 32.15
CA LEU A 573 -2.53 1.89 33.14
C LEU A 573 -3.18 3.08 32.43
N LYS A 574 -4.37 3.49 32.91
CA LYS A 574 -5.05 4.71 32.43
C LYS A 574 -4.64 5.95 33.24
N ALA A 575 -4.93 7.14 32.71
CA ALA A 575 -4.65 8.43 33.34
C ALA A 575 -5.06 8.49 34.82
N GLU A 576 -6.30 8.10 35.12
CA GLU A 576 -6.84 8.15 36.50
C GLU A 576 -6.08 7.22 37.46
N GLU A 577 -5.66 6.04 36.98
CA GLU A 577 -4.86 5.10 37.77
C GLU A 577 -3.45 5.65 37.99
N LEU A 578 -2.86 6.23 36.94
CA LEU A 578 -1.54 6.85 37.00
C LEU A 578 -1.51 8.01 37.99
N GLU A 579 -2.50 8.89 37.96
CA GLU A 579 -2.64 10.01 38.91
C GLU A 579 -2.76 9.51 40.36
N ARG A 580 -3.52 8.44 40.59
CA ARG A 580 -3.65 7.82 41.93
C ARG A 580 -2.32 7.25 42.43
N LEU A 581 -1.60 6.53 41.57
CA LEU A 581 -0.28 5.98 41.89
C LEU A 581 0.73 7.08 42.20
N MET A 582 0.71 8.17 41.42
CA MET A 582 1.57 9.33 41.65
C MET A 582 1.23 10.09 42.92
N ALA A 583 -0.04 10.05 43.36
CA ALA A 583 -0.49 10.61 44.62
C ALA A 583 -0.24 9.66 45.82
N GLY A 584 0.35 8.48 45.61
CA GLY A 584 0.61 7.48 46.66
C GLY A 584 -0.67 6.82 47.21
N LYS A 585 -1.78 6.88 46.47
CA LYS A 585 -3.04 6.23 46.85
C LYS A 585 -3.08 4.81 46.27
N PRO A 586 -3.49 3.80 47.06
CA PRO A 586 -3.67 2.45 46.53
C PRO A 586 -4.72 2.44 45.42
N LEU A 587 -4.48 1.64 44.39
CA LEU A 587 -5.51 1.28 43.43
C LEU A 587 -6.45 0.32 44.17
N GLU A 588 -7.60 0.81 44.62
CA GLU A 588 -8.69 -0.10 44.96
C GLU A 588 -8.97 -0.95 43.71
N ASP A 589 -8.99 -2.27 43.88
CA ASP A 589 -9.56 -3.16 42.87
C ASP A 589 -10.95 -2.62 42.58
N ALA A 590 -11.15 -2.09 41.38
CA ALA A 590 -12.49 -1.78 40.92
C ALA A 590 -13.22 -3.13 40.92
N GLU A 591 -14.01 -3.38 41.98
CA GLU A 591 -15.04 -4.40 41.94
C GLU A 591 -15.79 -4.17 40.62
N PRO A 592 -15.99 -5.22 39.81
CA PRO A 592 -16.76 -5.08 38.59
C PRO A 592 -18.08 -4.43 39.00
N GLU A 593 -18.39 -3.25 38.42
CA GLU A 593 -19.67 -2.59 38.71
C GLU A 593 -20.74 -3.67 38.57
N PRO A 594 -21.59 -3.85 39.60
CA PRO A 594 -22.62 -4.86 39.54
C PRO A 594 -23.43 -4.55 38.29
N VAL A 595 -23.39 -5.46 37.33
CA VAL A 595 -24.34 -5.48 36.22
C VAL A 595 -25.69 -5.38 36.89
N LYS A 596 -26.33 -4.21 36.80
CA LYS A 596 -27.70 -4.05 37.25
C LYS A 596 -28.48 -5.10 36.50
N SER A 597 -28.83 -6.18 37.21
CA SER A 597 -29.73 -7.20 36.73
C SER A 597 -31.01 -6.45 36.36
N GLY A 598 -31.21 -6.30 35.06
CA GLY A 598 -32.45 -5.81 34.52
C GLY A 598 -33.55 -6.69 35.08
N GLN A 599 -34.42 -6.07 35.87
CA GLN A 599 -35.63 -6.66 36.39
C GLN A 599 -36.41 -7.36 35.29
N ASP A 600 -36.98 -8.49 35.69
CA ASP A 600 -37.93 -9.34 34.99
C ASP A 600 -38.66 -8.66 33.82
N VAL A 601 -38.40 -9.15 32.61
CA VAL A 601 -39.36 -9.05 31.51
C VAL A 601 -39.95 -10.44 31.33
N THR A 602 -41.09 -10.65 32.00
CA THR A 602 -42.03 -11.72 31.66
C THR A 602 -42.36 -11.69 30.16
N PRO A 603 -42.45 -12.84 29.48
CA PRO A 603 -42.79 -12.87 28.06
C PRO A 603 -44.30 -12.67 27.90
N SER A 604 -44.74 -11.45 27.58
CA SER A 604 -46.08 -11.24 27.04
C SER A 604 -46.05 -11.49 25.54
N HIS A 605 -46.63 -12.63 25.14
CA HIS A 605 -47.14 -12.84 23.80
C HIS A 605 -48.09 -11.70 23.43
N GLU A 606 -47.78 -10.94 22.38
CA GLU A 606 -48.82 -10.31 21.57
C GLU A 606 -48.34 -10.17 20.13
N VAL A 607 -49.22 -10.63 19.25
CA VAL A 607 -49.06 -10.87 17.82
C VAL A 607 -49.15 -9.55 17.07
N LEU A 608 -48.24 -9.32 16.13
CA LEU A 608 -48.46 -8.39 15.01
C LEU A 608 -47.99 -9.06 13.73
N GLU A 609 -48.93 -9.75 13.07
CA GLU A 609 -48.92 -9.97 11.64
C GLU A 609 -49.38 -8.68 10.92
N GLU A 610 -48.70 -8.39 9.81
CA GLU A 610 -49.02 -7.49 8.67
C GLU A 610 -47.84 -6.54 8.40
N GLY A 611 -47.20 -6.47 7.24
CA GLY A 611 -47.41 -7.14 5.96
C GLY A 611 -46.13 -7.07 5.10
N LEU A 612 -45.84 -8.13 4.36
CA LEU A 612 -44.72 -8.23 3.42
C LEU A 612 -45.11 -7.68 2.03
N PRO A 613 -44.24 -6.92 1.33
CA PRO A 613 -44.34 -6.78 -0.11
C PRO A 613 -43.67 -7.95 -0.84
N LYS A 614 -44.20 -8.22 -2.03
CA LYS A 614 -44.07 -9.43 -2.87
C LYS A 614 -42.67 -9.72 -3.44
N GLU A 615 -42.40 -11.02 -3.52
CA GLU A 615 -41.67 -11.81 -4.54
C GLU A 615 -40.39 -11.25 -5.21
N VAL A 616 -39.27 -11.92 -4.93
CA VAL A 616 -38.14 -12.05 -5.86
C VAL A 616 -38.01 -13.52 -6.27
N GLN A 617 -38.20 -13.79 -7.57
CA GLN A 617 -38.06 -15.10 -8.19
C GLN A 617 -36.63 -15.63 -8.09
N ARG A 618 -36.49 -16.92 -7.74
CA ARG A 618 -35.21 -17.67 -7.79
C ARG A 618 -35.10 -18.40 -9.14
N PRO A 619 -33.93 -18.44 -9.79
CA PRO A 619 -33.73 -19.29 -10.95
C PRO A 619 -33.42 -20.75 -10.57
N GLY A 620 -34.14 -21.63 -11.27
CA GLY A 620 -34.01 -23.07 -11.51
C GLY A 620 -32.83 -23.89 -10.96
N ARG A 621 -33.21 -25.01 -10.31
CA ARG A 621 -32.42 -26.21 -10.05
C ARG A 621 -32.06 -26.91 -11.37
N VAL A 622 -30.79 -27.29 -11.55
CA VAL A 622 -30.35 -28.21 -12.61
C VAL A 622 -30.41 -29.65 -12.07
N THR A 623 -31.12 -30.53 -12.76
CA THR A 623 -31.19 -31.98 -12.50
C THR A 623 -30.03 -32.73 -13.18
N PRO A 624 -29.52 -33.82 -12.59
CA PRO A 624 -28.46 -34.64 -13.18
C PRO A 624 -29.01 -35.62 -14.22
N VAL A 625 -28.23 -35.86 -15.29
CA VAL A 625 -28.51 -36.83 -16.36
C VAL A 625 -27.91 -38.18 -15.99
N PRO A 626 -28.58 -39.33 -16.23
CA PRO A 626 -28.02 -40.66 -15.98
C PRO A 626 -27.23 -41.19 -17.20
N GLU A 627 -26.14 -41.92 -16.94
CA GLU A 627 -25.44 -42.78 -17.90
C GLU A 627 -26.28 -44.00 -18.26
N VAL A 628 -26.38 -44.38 -19.55
CA VAL A 628 -26.37 -45.78 -20.02
C VAL A 628 -25.88 -45.87 -21.48
N GLN A 629 -24.86 -46.74 -21.66
CA GLN A 629 -24.34 -47.46 -22.84
C GLN A 629 -23.61 -46.72 -23.97
#